data_AF-S0F7D0-F1
#
_entry.id   AF-S0F7D0-F1
#
_cell.length_a   1.000
_cell.length_b   1.000
_cell.length_c   1.000
_cell.angle_alpha   90.00
_cell.angle_beta   90.00
_cell.angle_gamma   90.00
#
_symmetry.space_group_name_H-M   'P 1'
#
loop_
_entity.id
_entity.type
_entity.pdbx_description
1 polymer ?
#
loop_
_entity_poly.entity_id
_entity_poly.type
_entity_poly.pdbx_seq_one_letter_code
_entity_poly.pdbx_strand_id
1 'polypeptide(L)'
;MKYKKIFVFMLIMSVLTTVYGQEKHRTKLIPTKLSIYRLPPLERAISCIKFYEDWHGEKKHWPYVGWGHKVLPYERFTNDITKTQGDSILRADMRKLCRLFRKFGRDSTLLSC
;
A
#
# COMPACT_ATOMS: atom_id res chain seq x y z
N MET A 1 41.21 10.12 -14.55
CA MET A 1 41.07 8.80 -13.86
C MET A 1 40.11 8.82 -12.66
N LYS A 2 40.00 9.93 -11.89
CA LYS A 2 39.11 10.03 -10.72
C LYS A 2 37.62 9.84 -11.06
N TYR A 3 37.16 10.44 -12.15
CA TYR A 3 35.76 10.39 -12.59
C TYR A 3 35.30 9.01 -13.10
N LYS A 4 36.21 8.21 -13.68
CA LYS A 4 35.91 6.84 -14.13
C LYS A 4 35.64 5.91 -12.95
N LYS A 5 36.36 6.07 -11.83
CA LYS A 5 36.13 5.29 -10.59
C LYS A 5 34.82 5.67 -9.90
N ILE A 6 34.49 6.96 -9.88
CA ILE A 6 33.22 7.48 -9.34
C ILE A 6 32.03 6.94 -10.16
N PHE A 7 32.14 6.91 -11.48
CA PHE A 7 31.08 6.40 -12.35
C PHE A 7 30.83 4.89 -12.15
N VAL A 8 31.90 4.10 -12.01
CA VAL A 8 31.80 2.66 -11.72
C VAL A 8 31.17 2.42 -10.34
N PHE A 9 31.54 3.22 -9.33
CA PHE A 9 30.93 3.13 -8.01
C PHE A 9 29.43 3.46 -8.01
N MET A 10 29.02 4.50 -8.74
CA MET A 10 27.60 4.85 -8.93
C MET A 10 26.81 3.73 -9.63
N LEU A 11 27.42 3.06 -10.61
CA LEU A 11 26.83 1.89 -11.29
C LEU A 11 26.64 0.70 -10.33
N ILE A 12 27.65 0.41 -9.50
CA ILE A 12 27.58 -0.67 -8.51
C ILE A 12 26.48 -0.39 -7.47
N MET A 13 26.37 0.86 -7.01
CA MET A 13 25.33 1.25 -6.04
C MET A 13 23.91 1.19 -6.63
N SER A 14 23.72 1.47 -7.93
CA SER A 14 22.39 1.31 -8.56
C SER A 14 22.00 -0.17 -8.75
N VAL A 15 22.99 -1.04 -8.99
CA VAL A 15 22.76 -2.49 -9.04
C VAL A 15 22.45 -3.04 -7.65
N LEU A 16 23.15 -2.59 -6.60
CA LEU A 16 22.83 -3.03 -5.23
C LEU A 16 21.43 -2.60 -4.77
N THR A 17 20.97 -1.38 -5.11
CA THR A 17 19.63 -0.92 -4.71
C THR A 17 18.52 -1.67 -5.43
N THR A 18 18.70 -2.04 -6.70
CA THR A 18 17.72 -2.88 -7.42
C THR A 18 17.65 -4.30 -6.86
N VAL A 19 18.78 -4.88 -6.47
CA VAL A 19 18.82 -6.22 -5.84
C VAL A 19 18.20 -6.20 -4.44
N TYR A 20 18.49 -5.19 -3.62
CA TYR A 20 17.89 -5.04 -2.28
C TYR A 20 16.38 -4.77 -2.35
N GLY A 21 15.92 -4.01 -3.34
CA GLY A 21 14.50 -3.78 -3.59
C GLY A 21 13.74 -5.05 -4.04
N GLN A 22 14.42 -5.98 -4.73
CA GLN A 22 13.84 -7.27 -5.13
C GLN A 22 13.67 -8.22 -3.94
N GLU A 23 14.55 -8.18 -2.93
CA GLU A 23 14.51 -9.11 -1.79
C GLU A 23 13.29 -8.88 -0.89
N LYS A 24 12.90 -7.61 -0.63
CA LYS A 24 11.65 -7.27 0.08
C LYS A 24 10.39 -7.76 -0.68
N HIS A 25 10.49 -7.97 -1.99
CA HIS A 25 9.38 -8.30 -2.88
C HIS A 25 9.25 -9.79 -3.23
N ARG A 26 10.20 -10.65 -2.84
CA ARG A 26 10.29 -12.04 -3.35
C ARG A 26 9.66 -13.14 -2.48
N THR A 27 8.99 -12.81 -1.38
CA THR A 27 8.37 -13.83 -0.50
C THR A 27 6.90 -13.57 -0.20
N LYS A 28 6.14 -13.19 -1.21
CA LYS A 28 4.69 -13.47 -1.24
C LYS A 28 4.44 -14.41 -2.42
N LEU A 29 4.34 -15.70 -2.11
CA LEU A 29 3.91 -16.78 -3.00
C LEU A 29 2.78 -16.25 -3.90
N ILE A 30 3.05 -16.00 -5.19
CA ILE A 30 2.06 -15.51 -6.14
C ILE A 30 1.04 -16.64 -6.36
N PRO A 31 -0.21 -16.58 -5.85
CA PRO A 31 -1.24 -17.47 -6.32
C PRO A 31 -1.72 -16.85 -7.62
N THR A 32 -1.18 -17.38 -8.72
CA THR A 32 -1.67 -17.27 -10.11
C THR A 32 -2.31 -15.93 -10.49
N LYS A 33 -1.71 -15.27 -11.49
CA LYS A 33 -2.15 -14.05 -12.22
C LYS A 33 -3.66 -13.97 -12.59
N LEU A 34 -4.45 -15.02 -12.33
CA LEU A 34 -5.89 -15.16 -12.48
C LEU A 34 -6.71 -14.89 -11.20
N SER A 35 -6.13 -14.83 -10.00
CA SER A 35 -6.89 -14.80 -8.73
C SER A 35 -7.50 -13.44 -8.40
N ILE A 36 -6.74 -12.34 -8.58
CA ILE A 36 -7.24 -10.99 -8.25
C ILE A 36 -8.38 -10.55 -9.17
N TYR A 37 -8.41 -11.05 -10.43
CA TYR A 37 -9.46 -10.72 -11.39
C TYR A 37 -10.79 -11.40 -11.10
N ARG A 38 -10.80 -12.43 -10.23
CA ARG A 38 -12.02 -13.07 -9.73
C ARG A 38 -12.66 -12.32 -8.57
N LEU A 39 -11.91 -11.45 -7.91
CA LEU A 39 -12.43 -10.64 -6.80
C LEU A 39 -13.38 -9.56 -7.31
N PRO A 40 -14.46 -9.25 -6.58
CA PRO A 40 -15.26 -8.05 -6.83
C PRO A 40 -14.37 -6.79 -6.89
N PRO A 41 -14.76 -5.73 -7.64
CA PRO A 41 -13.92 -4.55 -7.85
C PRO A 41 -13.36 -3.94 -6.55
N LEU A 42 -14.18 -3.84 -5.51
CA LEU A 42 -13.78 -3.30 -4.20
C LEU A 42 -12.73 -4.18 -3.50
N GLU A 43 -12.90 -5.50 -3.49
CA GLU A 43 -11.94 -6.42 -2.86
C GLU A 43 -10.60 -6.43 -3.59
N ARG A 44 -10.65 -6.27 -4.91
CA ARG A 44 -9.46 -6.14 -5.74
C ARG A 44 -8.69 -4.87 -5.42
N ALA A 45 -9.39 -3.74 -5.34
CA ALA A 45 -8.82 -2.47 -4.91
C ALA A 45 -8.17 -2.57 -3.52
N ILE A 46 -8.89 -3.12 -2.54
CA ILE A 46 -8.37 -3.35 -1.19
C ILE A 46 -7.11 -4.24 -1.23
N SER A 47 -7.12 -5.31 -2.03
CA SER A 47 -5.97 -6.20 -2.15
C SER A 47 -4.76 -5.52 -2.78
N CYS A 48 -4.98 -4.64 -3.77
CA CYS A 48 -3.92 -3.80 -4.35
C CYS A 48 -3.34 -2.86 -3.30
N ILE A 49 -4.18 -2.12 -2.56
CA ILE A 49 -3.72 -1.20 -1.50
C ILE A 49 -2.88 -1.97 -0.48
N LYS A 50 -3.37 -3.10 0.05
CA LYS A 50 -2.62 -3.92 1.01
C LYS A 50 -1.31 -4.50 0.47
N PHE A 51 -1.17 -4.58 -0.85
CA PHE A 51 0.02 -5.11 -1.49
C PHE A 51 1.06 -4.02 -1.72
N TYR A 52 0.64 -2.83 -2.15
CA TYR A 52 1.52 -1.71 -2.47
C TYR A 52 1.80 -0.79 -1.28
N GLU A 53 0.87 -0.68 -0.33
CA GLU A 53 1.05 0.10 0.89
C GLU A 53 1.67 -0.74 2.01
N ASP A 54 2.58 -0.12 2.77
CA ASP A 54 3.13 -0.71 3.98
C ASP A 54 2.12 -0.66 5.15
N TRP A 55 2.27 -1.58 6.11
CA TRP A 55 1.44 -1.62 7.32
C TRP A 55 1.91 -0.60 8.36
N HIS A 56 0.99 0.21 8.87
CA HIS A 56 1.21 1.21 9.90
C HIS A 56 0.60 0.79 11.25
N GLY A 57 1.37 0.09 12.09
CA GLY A 57 0.94 -0.24 13.47
C GLY A 57 2.00 0.09 14.54
N GLU A 58 3.08 0.77 14.15
CA GLU A 58 4.15 1.17 15.07
C GLU A 58 3.99 2.65 15.42
N LYS A 59 4.44 3.03 16.63
CA LYS A 59 4.38 4.43 17.10
C LYS A 59 5.07 5.41 16.14
N LYS A 60 6.12 4.96 15.43
CA LYS A 60 6.87 5.77 14.44
C LYS A 60 6.02 6.23 13.25
N HIS A 61 4.92 5.53 12.96
CA HIS A 61 4.03 5.86 11.85
C HIS A 61 2.92 6.84 12.24
N TRP A 62 2.76 7.16 13.54
CA TRP A 62 1.74 8.09 14.01
C TRP A 62 1.88 9.46 13.31
N PRO A 63 0.80 10.07 12.78
CA PRO A 63 -0.62 9.77 13.00
C PRO A 63 -1.27 8.83 11.97
N TYR A 64 -0.49 8.01 11.26
CA TYR A 64 -1.02 7.04 10.30
C TYR A 64 -1.11 5.64 10.91
N VAL A 65 -2.23 4.96 10.64
CA VAL A 65 -2.52 3.61 11.08
C VAL A 65 -3.04 2.73 9.93
N GLY A 66 -2.92 1.42 10.07
CA GLY A 66 -3.44 0.47 9.08
C GLY A 66 -2.70 0.55 7.75
N TRP A 67 -3.42 0.59 6.63
CA TRP A 67 -2.84 0.79 5.30
C TRP A 67 -3.04 2.24 4.83
N GLY A 68 -2.47 3.19 5.57
CA GLY A 68 -2.44 4.61 5.18
C GLY A 68 -3.54 5.52 5.75
N HIS A 69 -4.37 5.04 6.69
CA HIS A 69 -5.39 5.89 7.30
C HIS A 69 -4.77 6.93 8.25
N LYS A 70 -5.07 8.21 8.02
CA LYS A 70 -4.63 9.30 8.90
C LYS A 70 -5.66 9.53 10.00
N VAL A 71 -5.27 9.28 11.24
CA VAL A 71 -6.12 9.48 12.41
C VAL A 71 -6.42 10.96 12.60
N LEU A 72 -7.70 11.29 12.72
CA LEU A 72 -8.18 12.64 12.97
C LEU A 72 -8.28 12.94 14.48
N PRO A 73 -8.18 14.21 14.91
CA PRO A 73 -8.13 14.55 16.34
C PRO A 73 -9.32 14.08 17.18
N TYR A 74 -10.46 13.83 16.54
CA TYR A 74 -11.69 13.38 17.20
C TYR A 74 -11.84 11.84 17.22
N GLU A 75 -10.97 11.11 16.51
CA GLU A 75 -10.99 9.66 16.45
C GLU A 75 -10.20 9.07 17.63
N ARG A 76 -10.67 7.94 18.16
CA ARG A 76 -10.06 7.28 19.32
C ARG A 76 -9.09 6.16 18.94
N PHE A 77 -8.55 6.21 17.73
CA PHE A 77 -7.58 5.20 17.29
C PHE A 77 -6.25 5.39 18.02
N THR A 78 -5.63 4.27 18.39
CA THR A 78 -4.27 4.23 18.91
C THR A 78 -3.31 3.80 17.81
N ASN A 79 -2.01 3.89 18.05
CA ASN A 79 -0.99 3.39 17.15
C ASN A 79 -0.92 1.85 17.11
N ASP A 80 -1.48 1.14 18.10
CA ASP A 80 -1.42 -0.32 18.23
C ASP A 80 -2.75 -0.98 17.78
N ILE A 81 -3.10 -0.79 16.50
CA ILE A 81 -4.29 -1.44 15.93
C ILE A 81 -3.97 -2.84 15.42
N THR A 82 -4.97 -3.73 15.45
CA THR A 82 -4.88 -5.06 14.84
C THR A 82 -5.07 -4.99 13.32
N LYS A 83 -4.55 -5.97 12.58
CA LYS A 83 -4.78 -6.09 11.12
C LYS A 83 -6.26 -6.14 10.74
N THR A 84 -7.10 -6.74 11.60
CA THR A 84 -8.55 -6.79 11.40
C THR A 84 -9.20 -5.42 11.56
N GLN A 85 -8.76 -4.62 12.55
CA GLN A 85 -9.18 -3.22 12.68
C GLN A 85 -8.70 -2.39 11.48
N GLY A 86 -7.45 -2.56 11.07
CA GLY A 86 -6.92 -1.91 9.87
C GLY A 86 -7.70 -2.26 8.60
N ASP A 87 -8.18 -3.50 8.47
CA ASP A 87 -9.01 -3.93 7.33
C ASP A 87 -10.38 -3.25 7.35
N SER A 88 -10.96 -3.14 8.55
CA SER A 88 -12.24 -2.45 8.76
C SER A 88 -12.13 -0.96 8.42
N ILE A 89 -11.05 -0.31 8.86
CA ILE A 89 -10.74 1.09 8.54
C ILE A 89 -10.58 1.28 7.03
N LEU A 90 -9.73 0.46 6.39
CA LEU A 90 -9.51 0.54 4.94
C LEU A 90 -10.81 0.35 4.15
N ARG A 91 -11.64 -0.63 4.54
CA ARG A 91 -12.96 -0.84 3.92
C ARG A 91 -13.90 0.35 4.13
N ALA A 92 -13.86 1.01 5.28
CA ALA A 92 -14.68 2.19 5.56
C ALA A 92 -14.24 3.39 4.71
N ASP A 93 -12.93 3.62 4.61
CA ASP A 93 -12.34 4.69 3.80
C ASP A 93 -12.67 4.50 2.32
N MET A 94 -12.46 3.29 1.79
CA MET A 94 -12.80 2.94 0.41
C MET A 94 -14.29 3.18 0.12
N ARG A 95 -15.20 2.79 1.02
CA ARG A 95 -16.65 3.04 0.84
C ARG A 95 -16.97 4.53 0.85
N LYS A 96 -16.30 5.31 1.70
CA LYS A 96 -16.47 6.77 1.76
C LYS A 96 -16.02 7.42 0.45
N LEU A 97 -14.87 7.01 -0.10
CA LEU A 97 -14.37 7.47 -1.39
C LEU A 97 -15.30 7.03 -2.54
N CYS A 98 -15.75 5.78 -2.57
CA CYS A 98 -16.69 5.31 -3.60
C CYS A 98 -17.98 6.12 -3.58
N ARG A 99 -18.48 6.49 -2.40
CA ARG A 99 -19.65 7.35 -2.25
C ARG A 99 -19.39 8.77 -2.78
N LEU A 100 -18.20 9.32 -2.54
CA LEU A 100 -17.80 10.63 -3.08
C LEU A 100 -17.75 10.62 -4.61
N PHE A 101 -17.24 9.54 -5.19
CA PHE A 101 -17.12 9.36 -6.64
C PHE A 101 -18.33 8.70 -7.30
N ARG A 102 -19.46 8.57 -6.59
CA ARG A 102 -20.66 7.87 -7.09
C ARG A 102 -21.16 8.41 -8.44
N LYS A 103 -20.95 9.70 -8.72
CA LYS A 103 -21.32 10.33 -10.01
C LYS A 103 -20.65 9.68 -11.23
N PHE A 104 -19.55 8.95 -11.04
CA PHE A 104 -18.82 8.25 -12.10
C PHE A 104 -19.24 6.77 -12.26
N GLY A 105 -20.29 6.32 -11.55
CA GLY A 105 -20.85 4.98 -11.74
C GLY A 105 -19.83 3.86 -11.50
N ARG A 106 -19.57 3.05 -12.53
CA ARG A 106 -18.62 1.91 -12.46
C ARG A 106 -17.18 2.34 -12.15
N ASP A 107 -16.81 3.56 -12.54
CA ASP A 107 -15.45 4.07 -12.36
C ASP A 107 -15.22 4.63 -10.96
N SER A 108 -16.28 4.73 -10.13
CA SER A 108 -16.17 5.18 -8.74
C SER A 108 -15.16 4.37 -7.92
N THR A 109 -15.05 3.07 -8.17
CA THR A 109 -14.07 2.20 -7.48
C THR A 109 -12.65 2.47 -7.95
N LEU A 110 -12.43 2.74 -9.24
CA LEU A 110 -11.10 3.07 -9.76
C LEU A 110 -10.60 4.40 -9.19
N LEU A 111 -11.50 5.38 -9.02
CA LEU A 111 -11.17 6.69 -8.46
C LEU A 111 -10.99 6.69 -6.94
N SER A 112 -11.38 5.61 -6.26
CA SER A 112 -11.31 5.49 -4.80
C SER A 112 -10.01 4.89 -4.29
N CYS A 113 -9.11 4.50 -5.20
CA CYS A 113 -7.76 4.01 -4.92
C CYS A 113 -6.75 5.12 -5.21
#